data_AF-A0A2N2DMP5-F1
#
_entry.id   AF-A0A2N2DMP5-F1
#
_cell.length_a   1.000
_cell.length_b   1.000
_cell.length_c   1.000
_cell.angle_alpha   90.00
_cell.angle_beta   90.00
_cell.angle_gamma   90.00
#
_symmetry.space_group_name_H-M   'P 1'
#
loop_
_entity.id
_entity.type
_entity.pdbx_description
1 polymer ?
#
loop_
_entity_poly.entity_id
_entity_poly.type
_entity_poly.pdbx_seq_one_letter_code
_entity_poly.pdbx_strand_id
1 'polypeptide(L)'
;MEIFCGRRIKYTVNHILPSYTTIEESEAALMDVIDKKRPSYTYERVQQFFSVEDPRASILIGNFLADLFPPREVGEVKEMIFLGVGSDRSTGDSLGPLVGSYLKELGIKQYIILGTLEEPVHAVNLKDKLEFIEYNFSNPFIVAIDAALGSSNIIGQIKVEEGPLFPGAAVNKVLPQVGDIHITGTVNVSGCLEYLVLQNTRLSVVVNLAKTISWGIYLGLNKKLF
;
A
#
# COMPACT_ATOMS: atom_id res chain seq x y z
N MET A 1 -28.32 -18.95 -16.75
CA MET A 1 -28.10 -19.39 -15.35
C MET A 1 -27.45 -18.19 -14.68
N GLU A 2 -28.31 -17.26 -14.25
CA GLU A 2 -27.94 -15.91 -13.82
C GLU A 2 -27.77 -15.83 -12.31
N ILE A 3 -26.95 -14.85 -11.95
CA ILE A 3 -26.44 -14.44 -10.64
C ILE A 3 -27.51 -13.60 -9.91
N PHE A 4 -27.78 -13.86 -8.63
CA PHE A 4 -28.22 -12.87 -7.61
C PHE A 4 -27.83 -13.45 -6.23
N CYS A 5 -26.90 -12.86 -5.48
CA CYS A 5 -27.02 -11.68 -4.62
C CYS A 5 -27.81 -11.93 -3.32
N GLY A 6 -27.20 -11.55 -2.18
CA GLY A 6 -27.94 -11.26 -0.95
C GLY A 6 -27.27 -11.73 0.35
N ARG A 7 -26.66 -10.82 1.10
CA ARG A 7 -26.69 -10.89 2.57
C ARG A 7 -27.28 -9.59 3.12
N ARG A 8 -28.25 -9.76 4.02
CA ARG A 8 -29.25 -8.78 4.48
C ARG A 8 -28.64 -7.65 5.32
N ILE A 9 -29.04 -6.42 5.01
CA ILE A 9 -28.92 -5.26 5.89
C ILE A 9 -30.27 -5.09 6.62
N LYS A 10 -30.28 -4.90 7.95
CA LYS A 10 -31.48 -4.49 8.70
C LYS A 10 -31.46 -2.96 8.84
N TYR A 11 -32.56 -2.31 8.46
CA TYR A 11 -32.77 -0.87 8.63
C TYR A 11 -33.89 -0.60 9.63
N THR A 12 -33.78 0.50 10.38
CA THR A 12 -34.90 1.15 11.05
C THR A 12 -34.69 2.65 10.95
N VAL A 13 -35.64 3.37 10.34
CA VAL A 13 -35.62 4.83 10.19
C VAL A 13 -36.81 5.40 10.96
N ASN A 14 -36.57 6.28 11.92
CA ASN A 14 -37.59 7.14 12.52
C ASN A 14 -37.28 8.59 12.14
N HIS A 15 -38.20 9.25 11.44
CA HIS A 15 -38.10 10.65 11.02
C HIS A 15 -38.77 11.59 12.01
N ILE A 16 -38.13 12.73 12.31
CA ILE A 16 -38.79 14.02 12.61
C ILE A 16 -37.91 15.10 11.95
N LEU A 17 -38.49 15.95 11.09
CA LEU A 17 -37.80 17.09 10.44
C LEU A 17 -38.18 18.41 11.15
N PRO A 18 -37.23 19.30 11.50
CA PRO A 18 -37.54 20.66 11.94
C PRO A 18 -37.67 21.63 10.76
N SER A 19 -38.44 22.72 10.95
CA SER A 19 -38.64 23.84 10.01
C SER A 19 -37.57 24.93 10.21
N TYR A 20 -36.98 25.45 9.12
CA TYR A 20 -35.94 26.51 9.15
C TYR A 20 -36.36 27.77 8.37
N THR A 21 -35.84 28.94 8.78
CA THR A 21 -36.36 30.28 8.42
C THR A 21 -35.48 31.12 7.49
N THR A 22 -34.28 30.68 7.09
CA THR A 22 -33.43 31.40 6.11
C THR A 22 -32.60 30.47 5.21
N ILE A 23 -32.16 30.96 4.04
CA ILE A 23 -31.44 30.18 3.01
C ILE A 23 -30.01 29.79 3.47
N GLU A 24 -29.30 30.65 4.19
CA GLU A 24 -27.95 30.36 4.72
C GLU A 24 -27.95 29.28 5.82
N GLU A 25 -28.97 29.29 6.69
CA GLU A 25 -29.18 28.22 7.69
C GLU A 25 -29.51 26.88 7.01
N SER A 26 -30.15 26.92 5.84
CA SER A 26 -30.48 25.72 5.07
C SER A 26 -29.24 25.09 4.40
N GLU A 27 -28.29 25.89 3.90
CA GLU A 27 -27.05 25.38 3.29
C GLU A 27 -26.07 24.82 4.33
N ALA A 28 -25.92 25.51 5.47
CA ALA A 28 -25.12 25.02 6.58
C ALA A 28 -25.69 23.72 7.17
N ALA A 29 -27.01 23.63 7.32
CA ALA A 29 -27.68 22.40 7.76
C ALA A 29 -27.63 21.29 6.70
N LEU A 30 -27.68 21.62 5.40
CA LEU A 30 -27.55 20.64 4.33
C LEU A 30 -26.13 20.06 4.29
N MET A 31 -25.10 20.89 4.48
CA MET A 31 -23.71 20.41 4.58
C MET A 31 -23.45 19.61 5.85
N ASP A 32 -24.00 20.02 7.00
CA ASP A 32 -23.88 19.25 8.24
C ASP A 32 -24.66 17.91 8.17
N VAL A 33 -25.75 17.86 7.40
CA VAL A 33 -26.47 16.61 7.06
C VAL A 33 -25.70 15.76 6.04
N ILE A 34 -25.01 16.35 5.07
CA ILE A 34 -24.17 15.62 4.10
C ILE A 34 -22.93 15.02 4.81
N ASP A 35 -22.34 15.75 5.76
CA ASP A 35 -21.18 15.28 6.52
C ASP A 35 -21.59 14.21 7.56
N LYS A 36 -22.75 14.35 8.20
CA LYS A 36 -23.29 13.37 9.18
C LYS A 36 -24.03 12.18 8.54
N LYS A 37 -24.30 12.20 7.22
CA LYS A 37 -24.91 11.07 6.48
C LYS A 37 -23.91 10.19 5.74
N ARG A 38 -22.60 10.47 5.80
CA ARG A 38 -21.62 9.43 5.48
C ARG A 38 -21.60 8.45 6.66
N PRO A 39 -22.14 7.23 6.53
CA PRO A 39 -21.87 6.23 7.56
C PRO A 39 -20.35 6.13 7.68
N SER A 40 -19.81 6.31 8.88
CA SER A 40 -18.44 5.97 9.20
C SER A 40 -18.33 4.44 9.14
N TYR A 41 -18.29 3.91 7.93
CA TYR A 41 -17.87 2.54 7.68
C TYR A 41 -16.40 2.48 8.06
N THR A 42 -16.09 2.00 9.26
CA THR A 42 -14.82 1.34 9.49
C THR A 42 -14.89 0.04 8.69
N TYR A 43 -14.54 0.08 7.40
CA TYR A 43 -14.10 -1.12 6.71
C TYR A 43 -12.93 -1.67 7.54
N GLU A 44 -13.05 -2.89 8.06
CA GLU A 44 -11.87 -3.60 8.54
C GLU A 44 -10.92 -3.70 7.35
N ARG A 45 -9.82 -2.94 7.39
CA ARG A 45 -8.83 -2.96 6.31
C ARG A 45 -8.33 -4.39 6.16
N VAL A 46 -8.43 -4.92 4.94
CA VAL A 46 -7.94 -6.25 4.62
C VAL A 46 -6.43 -6.20 4.75
N GLN A 47 -5.90 -6.90 5.76
CA GLN A 47 -4.47 -6.97 6.03
C GLN A 47 -4.07 -8.40 6.40
N GLN A 48 -2.85 -8.78 6.02
CA GLN A 48 -2.27 -10.06 6.40
C GLN A 48 -0.77 -9.91 6.68
N PHE A 49 -0.31 -10.71 7.64
CA PHE A 49 1.09 -10.78 8.05
C PHE A 49 1.70 -12.11 7.59
N PHE A 50 2.95 -12.04 7.15
CA PHE A 50 3.77 -13.15 6.70
C PHE A 50 5.14 -13.04 7.39
N SER A 51 5.87 -14.14 7.49
CA SER A 51 7.21 -14.17 8.08
C SER A 51 8.18 -14.73 7.05
N VAL A 52 9.35 -14.10 6.90
CA VAL A 52 10.40 -14.56 5.97
C VAL A 52 10.99 -15.90 6.37
N GLU A 53 10.75 -16.35 7.60
CA GLU A 53 11.11 -17.67 8.10
C GLU A 53 10.15 -18.77 7.60
N ASP A 54 8.93 -18.45 7.13
CA ASP A 54 8.06 -19.42 6.47
C ASP A 54 8.57 -19.66 5.03
N PRO A 55 9.02 -20.89 4.67
CA PRO A 55 9.51 -21.19 3.32
C PRO A 55 8.45 -21.02 2.23
N ARG A 56 7.16 -20.89 2.60
CA ARG A 56 6.04 -20.67 1.67
C ARG A 56 5.64 -19.19 1.59
N ALA A 57 6.33 -18.30 2.29
CA ALA A 57 5.95 -16.89 2.41
C ALA A 57 5.65 -16.24 1.06
N SER A 58 6.54 -16.40 0.07
CA SER A 58 6.33 -15.85 -1.28
C SER A 58 5.04 -16.37 -1.92
N ILE A 59 4.72 -17.66 -1.77
CA ILE A 59 3.48 -18.25 -2.33
C ILE A 59 2.25 -17.68 -1.63
N LEU A 60 2.30 -17.58 -0.29
CA LEU A 60 1.19 -17.05 0.51
C LEU A 60 0.93 -15.57 0.20
N ILE A 61 1.99 -14.77 0.12
CA ILE A 61 1.93 -13.36 -0.31
C ILE A 61 1.35 -13.28 -1.71
N GLY A 62 1.83 -14.09 -2.66
CA GLY A 62 1.33 -14.08 -4.03
C GLY A 62 -0.15 -14.44 -4.13
N ASN A 63 -0.62 -15.41 -3.36
CA ASN A 63 -2.04 -15.76 -3.30
C ASN A 63 -2.88 -14.58 -2.79
N PHE A 64 -2.46 -13.96 -1.69
CA PHE A 64 -3.17 -12.84 -1.10
C PHE A 64 -3.18 -11.62 -2.03
N LEU A 65 -2.03 -11.28 -2.62
CA LEU A 65 -1.93 -10.19 -3.60
C LEU A 65 -2.80 -10.43 -4.85
N ALA A 66 -2.92 -11.68 -5.31
CA ALA A 66 -3.79 -11.99 -6.44
C ALA A 66 -5.26 -11.62 -6.15
N ASP A 67 -5.72 -11.80 -4.91
CA ASP A 67 -7.08 -11.44 -4.50
C ASP A 67 -7.26 -9.90 -4.43
N LEU A 68 -6.19 -9.17 -4.07
CA LEU A 68 -6.20 -7.71 -3.96
C LEU A 68 -6.01 -6.98 -5.30
N PHE A 69 -5.30 -7.59 -6.25
CA PHE A 69 -5.05 -6.96 -7.54
C PHE A 69 -6.35 -6.75 -8.30
N PRO A 70 -6.49 -5.65 -9.08
CA PRO A 70 -7.66 -5.45 -9.92
C PRO A 70 -7.85 -6.63 -10.89
N PRO A 71 -9.09 -6.98 -11.24
CA PRO A 71 -9.34 -7.91 -12.34
C PRO A 71 -8.76 -7.32 -13.63
N ARG A 72 -8.23 -8.18 -14.50
CA ARG A 72 -7.88 -7.77 -15.85
C ARG A 72 -9.13 -7.84 -16.70
N GLU A 73 -9.83 -6.72 -16.84
CA GLU A 73 -10.98 -6.65 -17.72
C GLU A 73 -10.53 -6.66 -19.19
N VAL A 74 -11.33 -7.30 -20.05
CA VAL A 74 -11.06 -7.34 -21.49
C VAL A 74 -11.33 -5.97 -22.07
N GLY A 75 -10.27 -5.22 -22.39
CA GLY A 75 -10.36 -3.90 -23.04
C GLY A 75 -9.91 -2.73 -22.17
N GLU A 76 -9.74 -2.92 -20.86
CA GLU A 76 -9.16 -1.91 -19.95
C GLU A 76 -7.85 -2.43 -19.35
N VAL A 77 -6.74 -1.83 -19.75
CA VAL A 77 -5.45 -2.03 -19.08
C VAL A 77 -5.37 -0.98 -17.97
N LYS A 78 -5.87 -1.30 -16.77
CA LYS A 78 -5.55 -0.47 -15.61
C LYS A 78 -4.04 -0.57 -15.36
N GLU A 79 -3.34 0.53 -15.56
CA GLU A 79 -1.90 0.61 -15.37
C GLU A 79 -1.57 0.26 -13.91
N MET A 80 -0.64 -0.67 -13.69
CA MET A 80 -0.22 -1.05 -12.35
C MET A 80 1.22 -0.62 -12.13
N ILE A 81 1.41 0.10 -11.03
CA ILE A 81 2.68 0.71 -10.65
C ILE A 81 3.15 0.09 -9.33
N PHE A 82 4.37 -0.43 -9.33
CA PHE A 82 5.08 -0.81 -8.11
C PHE A 82 6.00 0.34 -7.72
N LEU A 83 5.75 0.95 -6.55
CA LEU A 83 6.52 2.08 -6.04
C LEU A 83 7.34 1.66 -4.81
N GLY A 84 8.64 1.43 -4.99
CA GLY A 84 9.58 1.22 -3.91
C GLY A 84 9.99 2.54 -3.24
N VAL A 85 9.55 2.75 -2.01
CA VAL A 85 9.94 3.89 -1.18
C VAL A 85 11.15 3.51 -0.33
N GLY A 86 12.13 4.42 -0.27
CA GLY A 86 13.35 4.28 0.51
C GLY A 86 14.60 4.77 -0.23
N SER A 87 15.76 4.50 0.32
CA SER A 87 17.05 4.93 -0.22
C SER A 87 18.09 3.81 -0.19
N ASP A 88 18.94 3.82 -1.21
CA ASP A 88 20.16 3.03 -1.34
C ASP A 88 21.29 3.44 -0.35
N ARG A 89 21.14 4.60 0.32
CA ARG A 89 22.15 5.15 1.25
C ARG A 89 21.99 4.72 2.70
N SER A 90 20.91 4.02 3.03
CA SER A 90 20.61 3.52 4.38
C SER A 90 20.17 2.06 4.26
N THR A 91 20.87 1.14 4.92
CA THR A 91 20.62 -0.29 4.74
C THR A 91 19.19 -0.68 5.10
N GLY A 92 18.66 -0.18 6.22
CA GLY A 92 17.29 -0.44 6.65
C GLY A 92 16.23 0.21 5.77
N ASP A 93 16.56 1.32 5.11
CA ASP A 93 15.65 2.04 4.20
C ASP A 93 15.74 1.51 2.76
N SER A 94 16.59 0.52 2.48
CA SER A 94 16.82 0.03 1.11
C SER A 94 15.79 -0.99 0.64
N LEU A 95 14.78 -1.33 1.46
CA LEU A 95 13.79 -2.36 1.15
C LEU A 95 13.02 -2.07 -0.15
N GLY A 96 12.41 -0.89 -0.27
CA GLY A 96 11.68 -0.50 -1.48
C GLY A 96 12.55 -0.53 -2.73
N PRO A 97 13.70 0.17 -2.75
CA PRO A 97 14.66 0.12 -3.87
C PRO A 97 15.11 -1.30 -4.25
N LEU A 98 15.37 -2.18 -3.27
CA LEU A 98 15.74 -3.58 -3.51
C LEU A 98 14.59 -4.37 -4.14
N VAL A 99 13.37 -4.22 -3.63
CA VAL A 99 12.19 -4.87 -4.20
C VAL A 99 12.00 -4.43 -5.65
N GLY A 100 12.08 -3.13 -5.93
CA GLY A 100 11.97 -2.59 -7.28
C GLY A 100 13.04 -3.14 -8.23
N SER A 101 14.31 -3.20 -7.80
CA SER A 101 15.38 -3.81 -8.59
C SER A 101 15.13 -5.29 -8.89
N TYR A 102 14.74 -6.08 -7.89
CA TYR A 102 14.44 -7.51 -8.11
C TYR A 102 13.21 -7.74 -8.99
N LEU A 103 12.21 -6.86 -8.93
CA LEU A 103 11.09 -6.93 -9.86
C LEU A 103 11.54 -6.67 -11.31
N LYS A 104 12.45 -5.71 -11.54
CA LYS A 104 13.04 -5.48 -12.88
C LYS A 104 13.78 -6.73 -13.36
N GLU A 105 14.55 -7.38 -12.49
CA GLU A 105 15.28 -8.63 -12.79
C GLU A 105 14.35 -9.81 -13.11
N LEU A 106 13.21 -9.93 -12.41
CA LEU A 106 12.18 -10.95 -12.66
C LEU A 106 11.42 -10.76 -13.98
N GLY A 107 11.69 -9.68 -14.72
CA GLY A 107 11.23 -9.52 -16.10
C GLY A 107 9.75 -9.16 -16.23
N ILE A 108 9.14 -8.53 -15.23
CA ILE A 108 7.73 -8.11 -15.25
C ILE A 108 7.49 -6.82 -16.08
N LYS A 109 7.96 -6.83 -17.34
CA LYS A 109 8.08 -5.67 -18.24
C LYS A 109 6.77 -4.96 -18.58
N GLN A 110 5.64 -5.62 -18.40
CA GLN A 110 4.31 -5.07 -18.64
C GLN A 110 3.81 -4.13 -17.53
N TYR A 111 4.54 -4.05 -16.41
CA TYR A 111 4.20 -3.18 -15.28
C TYR A 111 5.25 -2.09 -15.09
N ILE A 112 4.82 -0.99 -14.50
CA ILE A 112 5.68 0.16 -14.23
C ILE A 112 6.33 -0.04 -12.87
N ILE A 113 7.67 0.06 -12.81
CA ILE A 113 8.44 -0.06 -11.57
C ILE A 113 9.15 1.27 -11.34
N LEU A 114 8.85 1.91 -10.22
CA LEU A 114 9.46 3.14 -9.75
C LEU A 114 10.10 2.88 -8.39
N GLY A 115 11.25 3.49 -8.12
CA GLY A 115 11.98 3.24 -6.88
C GLY A 115 12.78 1.95 -6.94
N THR A 116 13.89 2.00 -7.67
CA THR A 116 14.89 0.92 -7.74
C THR A 116 16.19 1.38 -7.10
N LEU A 117 17.17 0.49 -6.94
CA LEU A 117 18.50 0.91 -6.48
C LEU A 117 19.16 1.95 -7.40
N GLU A 118 18.95 1.83 -8.72
CA GLU A 118 19.46 2.80 -9.71
C GLU A 118 18.73 4.14 -9.66
N GLU A 119 17.42 4.12 -9.39
CA GLU A 119 16.54 5.30 -9.40
C GLU A 119 15.65 5.29 -8.15
N PRO A 120 16.20 5.57 -6.95
CA PRO A 120 15.47 5.47 -5.70
C PRO A 120 14.40 6.56 -5.57
N VAL A 121 13.31 6.23 -4.90
CA VAL A 121 12.26 7.17 -4.51
C VAL A 121 12.24 7.26 -2.99
N HIS A 122 12.61 8.41 -2.47
CA HIS A 122 12.73 8.69 -1.04
C HIS A 122 11.95 9.95 -0.67
N ALA A 123 11.83 10.24 0.63
CA ALA A 123 11.07 11.37 1.16
C ALA A 123 11.30 12.72 0.44
N VAL A 124 12.51 13.00 -0.06
CA VAL A 124 12.84 14.28 -0.72
C VAL A 124 12.25 14.41 -2.13
N ASN A 125 12.13 13.32 -2.90
CA ASN A 125 11.67 13.33 -4.30
C ASN A 125 10.32 12.62 -4.51
N LEU A 126 9.71 12.12 -3.43
CA LEU A 126 8.43 11.40 -3.50
C LEU A 126 7.33 12.27 -4.11
N LYS A 127 7.25 13.54 -3.72
CA LYS A 127 6.23 14.47 -4.25
C LYS A 127 6.33 14.59 -5.77
N ASP A 128 7.52 14.91 -6.29
CA ASP A 128 7.77 15.02 -7.73
C ASP A 128 7.47 13.71 -8.46
N LYS A 129 7.73 12.57 -7.81
CA LYS A 129 7.40 11.26 -8.37
C LYS A 129 5.89 11.00 -8.45
N LEU A 130 5.12 11.45 -7.47
CA LEU A 130 3.66 11.37 -7.51
C LEU A 130 3.07 12.30 -8.58
N GLU A 131 3.58 13.53 -8.70
CA GLU A 131 3.18 14.46 -9.77
C GLU A 131 3.48 13.85 -11.16
N PHE A 132 4.62 13.18 -11.33
CA PHE A 132 4.92 12.41 -12.54
C PHE A 132 3.89 11.30 -12.79
N ILE A 133 3.49 10.56 -11.74
CA ILE A 133 2.49 9.48 -11.88
C ILE A 133 1.15 10.05 -12.32
N GLU A 134 0.67 11.10 -11.65
CA GLU A 134 -0.60 11.76 -11.95
C GLU A 134 -0.66 12.33 -13.37
N TYR A 135 0.47 12.85 -13.87
CA TYR A 135 0.55 13.42 -15.22
C TYR A 135 0.59 12.37 -16.33
N ASN A 136 1.23 11.21 -16.08
CA ASN A 136 1.51 10.22 -17.13
C ASN A 136 0.56 9.02 -17.16
N PHE A 137 -0.16 8.74 -16.07
CA PHE A 137 -1.01 7.55 -15.95
C PHE A 137 -2.42 7.91 -15.53
N SER A 138 -3.42 7.23 -16.10
CA SER A 138 -4.82 7.52 -15.81
C SER A 138 -5.36 6.56 -14.76
N ASN A 139 -5.54 7.05 -13.53
CA ASN A 139 -6.05 6.26 -12.40
C ASN A 139 -5.30 4.91 -12.22
N PRO A 140 -3.96 4.91 -12.11
CA PRO A 140 -3.19 3.68 -11.97
C PRO A 140 -3.50 2.97 -10.65
N PHE A 141 -3.35 1.66 -10.61
CA PHE A 141 -3.32 0.88 -9.37
C PHE A 141 -1.89 0.84 -8.83
N ILE A 142 -1.67 1.46 -7.68
CA ILE A 142 -0.34 1.63 -7.08
C ILE A 142 -0.15 0.65 -5.92
N VAL A 143 0.92 -0.14 -5.99
CA VAL A 143 1.41 -0.98 -4.90
C VAL A 143 2.63 -0.30 -4.30
N ALA A 144 2.48 0.29 -3.11
CA ALA A 144 3.59 0.93 -2.41
C ALA A 144 4.39 -0.10 -1.59
N ILE A 145 5.72 -0.01 -1.59
CA ILE A 145 6.61 -0.88 -0.83
C ILE A 145 7.54 -0.04 0.03
N ASP A 146 7.61 -0.31 1.33
CA ASP A 146 8.43 0.47 2.26
C ASP A 146 8.99 -0.38 3.40
N ALA A 147 10.03 0.11 4.07
CA ALA A 147 10.55 -0.47 5.29
C ALA A 147 9.81 0.07 6.52
N ALA A 148 9.65 -0.77 7.53
CA ALA A 148 9.12 -0.38 8.82
C ALA A 148 10.04 -0.82 9.97
N LEU A 149 9.97 -0.09 11.08
CA LEU A 149 10.54 -0.50 12.35
C LEU A 149 9.43 -1.06 13.25
N GLY A 150 9.76 -2.05 14.08
CA GLY A 150 8.77 -2.76 14.90
C GLY A 150 9.35 -3.25 16.22
N SER A 151 8.64 -4.14 16.92
CA SER A 151 9.20 -4.81 18.08
C SER A 151 10.17 -5.92 17.65
N SER A 152 11.09 -6.32 18.53
CA SER A 152 12.14 -7.29 18.20
C SER A 152 11.61 -8.67 17.76
N ASN A 153 10.42 -9.06 18.22
CA ASN A 153 9.77 -10.33 17.90
C ASN A 153 9.11 -10.37 16.52
N ILE A 154 9.01 -9.23 15.83
CA ILE A 154 8.39 -9.13 14.50
C ILE A 154 9.37 -8.70 13.41
N ILE A 155 10.67 -8.60 13.72
CA ILE A 155 11.71 -8.41 12.69
C ILE A 155 11.61 -9.57 11.69
N GLY A 156 11.63 -9.27 10.40
CA GLY A 156 11.42 -10.26 9.34
C GLY A 156 9.95 -10.50 8.98
N GLN A 157 9.00 -9.86 9.67
CA GLN A 157 7.61 -9.88 9.22
C GLN A 157 7.37 -8.96 8.03
N ILE A 158 6.53 -9.44 7.12
CA ILE A 158 5.98 -8.72 5.98
C ILE A 158 4.51 -8.52 6.23
N LYS A 159 4.05 -7.27 6.14
CA LYS A 159 2.63 -6.92 6.20
C LYS A 159 2.18 -6.49 4.82
N VAL A 160 1.04 -7.00 4.37
CA VAL A 160 0.33 -6.53 3.17
C VAL A 160 -1.02 -6.01 3.63
N GLU A 161 -1.37 -4.78 3.25
CA GLU A 161 -2.61 -4.13 3.68
C GLU A 161 -3.23 -3.30 2.54
N GLU A 162 -4.57 -3.30 2.47
CA GLU A 162 -5.34 -2.40 1.63
C GLU A 162 -5.32 -0.95 2.14
N GLY A 163 -5.26 -0.02 1.19
CA GLY A 163 -5.17 1.41 1.44
C GLY A 163 -3.74 1.94 1.41
N PRO A 164 -3.60 3.26 1.55
CA PRO A 164 -2.35 3.92 1.26
C PRO A 164 -1.30 3.65 2.34
N LEU A 165 -0.05 3.60 1.89
CA LEU A 165 1.12 3.79 2.72
C LEU A 165 1.16 5.22 3.21
N PHE A 166 1.62 5.40 4.45
CA PHE A 166 1.93 6.69 5.06
C PHE A 166 3.45 6.78 5.25
N PRO A 167 4.21 7.26 4.24
CA PRO A 167 5.65 7.22 4.29
C PRO A 167 6.21 8.14 5.37
N GLY A 168 7.38 7.78 5.91
CA GLY A 168 8.19 8.71 6.67
C GLY A 168 7.75 8.98 8.12
N ALA A 169 7.08 8.03 8.76
CA ALA A 169 6.83 8.08 10.21
C ALA A 169 8.10 8.36 11.03
N ALA A 170 9.27 7.87 10.57
CA ALA A 170 10.57 8.08 11.22
C ALA A 170 11.23 9.44 10.90
N VAL A 171 10.74 10.23 9.93
CA VAL A 171 11.39 11.46 9.45
C VAL A 171 10.67 12.76 9.81
N ASN A 172 9.63 12.73 10.65
CA ASN A 172 8.89 13.92 11.14
C ASN A 172 8.44 14.91 10.04
N LYS A 173 8.28 14.42 8.81
CA LYS A 173 7.75 15.21 7.68
C LYS A 173 6.39 14.66 7.30
N VAL A 174 5.46 15.57 6.99
CA VAL A 174 4.17 15.20 6.40
C VAL A 174 4.44 14.84 4.93
N LEU A 175 4.53 13.55 4.65
CA LEU A 175 4.66 13.03 3.28
C LEU A 175 3.29 12.68 2.71
N PRO A 176 3.09 12.84 1.39
CA PRO A 176 1.85 12.42 0.75
C PRO A 176 1.67 10.91 0.90
N GLN A 177 0.44 10.51 1.25
CA GLN A 177 0.04 9.10 1.30
C GLN A 177 0.04 8.53 -0.13
N VAL A 178 0.39 7.26 -0.29
CA VAL A 178 0.55 6.64 -1.62
C VAL A 178 0.14 5.17 -1.62
N GLY A 179 -0.49 4.72 -2.71
CA GLY A 179 -0.84 3.32 -2.90
C GLY A 179 -2.34 3.03 -2.71
N ASP A 180 -2.84 2.11 -3.53
CA ASP A 180 -4.12 1.42 -3.30
C ASP A 180 -3.94 0.27 -2.32
N ILE A 181 -2.76 -0.35 -2.33
CA ILE A 181 -2.29 -1.30 -1.34
C ILE A 181 -0.85 -0.96 -0.98
N HIS A 182 -0.40 -1.42 0.19
CA HIS A 182 1.00 -1.31 0.57
C HIS A 182 1.56 -2.59 1.18
N ILE A 183 2.87 -2.73 1.04
CA ILE A 183 3.66 -3.82 1.58
C ILE A 183 4.77 -3.23 2.43
N THR A 184 4.81 -3.58 3.72
CA THR A 184 5.88 -3.16 4.62
C THR A 184 6.64 -4.35 5.17
N GLY A 185 7.97 -4.27 5.17
CA GLY A 185 8.83 -5.24 5.85
C GLY A 185 9.39 -4.66 7.14
N THR A 186 9.28 -5.39 8.25
CA THR A 186 9.89 -4.96 9.52
C THR A 186 11.38 -5.29 9.50
N VAL A 187 12.21 -4.27 9.29
CA VAL A 187 13.65 -4.44 9.07
C VAL A 187 14.46 -4.43 10.36
N ASN A 188 13.98 -3.75 11.40
CA ASN A 188 14.68 -3.61 12.68
C ASN A 188 13.74 -3.13 13.81
N VAL A 189 14.31 -2.91 15.00
CA VAL A 189 13.61 -2.47 16.21
C VAL A 189 13.29 -0.97 16.15
N SER A 190 12.07 -0.59 16.53
CA SER A 190 11.63 0.80 16.75
C SER A 190 12.05 1.33 18.13
N GLY A 191 12.09 2.65 18.30
CA GLY A 191 12.43 3.25 19.59
C GLY A 191 13.20 4.56 19.47
N CYS A 192 14.30 4.68 20.22
CA CYS A 192 15.12 5.89 20.16
C CYS A 192 16.09 5.83 18.97
N LEU A 193 16.33 6.98 18.33
CA LEU A 193 17.32 7.13 17.25
C LEU A 193 17.04 6.27 16.01
N GLU A 194 15.78 6.17 15.59
CA GLU A 194 15.33 5.34 14.45
C GLU A 194 16.12 5.57 13.15
N TYR A 195 16.52 6.81 12.89
CA TYR A 195 17.39 7.13 11.74
C TYR A 195 18.74 6.38 11.80
N LEU A 196 19.39 6.34 12.97
CA LEU A 196 20.65 5.60 13.15
C LEU A 196 20.43 4.09 13.11
N VAL A 197 19.28 3.62 13.60
CA VAL A 197 18.90 2.21 13.52
C VAL A 197 18.78 1.78 12.06
N LEU A 198 18.09 2.55 11.22
CA LEU A 198 17.97 2.26 9.79
C LEU A 198 19.34 2.23 9.11
N GLN A 199 20.23 3.19 9.41
CA GLN A 199 21.59 3.21 8.85
C GLN A 199 22.46 1.99 9.23
N ASN A 200 22.18 1.34 10.37
CA ASN A 200 22.95 0.21 10.89
C ASN A 200 22.18 -1.12 10.81
N THR A 201 21.07 -1.15 10.08
CA THR A 201 20.25 -2.35 9.95
C THR A 201 21.00 -3.43 9.16
N ARG A 202 20.84 -4.69 9.58
CA ARG A 202 21.49 -5.83 8.91
C ARG A 202 20.92 -5.98 7.49
N LEU A 203 21.77 -5.74 6.49
CA LEU A 203 21.39 -5.85 5.09
C LEU A 203 20.82 -7.23 4.73
N SER A 204 21.29 -8.31 5.36
CA SER A 204 20.76 -9.67 5.11
C SER A 204 19.26 -9.81 5.41
N VAL A 205 18.76 -9.13 6.45
CA VAL A 205 17.33 -9.11 6.79
C VAL A 205 16.55 -8.41 5.67
N VAL A 206 17.04 -7.26 5.24
CA VAL A 206 16.41 -6.44 4.18
C VAL A 206 16.42 -7.18 2.84
N VAL A 207 17.52 -7.85 2.49
CA VAL A 207 17.63 -8.66 1.27
C VAL A 207 16.65 -9.85 1.30
N ASN A 208 16.51 -10.53 2.45
CA ASN A 208 15.55 -11.64 2.59
C ASN A 208 14.11 -11.16 2.43
N LEU A 209 13.75 -10.04 3.10
CA LEU A 209 12.45 -9.39 2.93
C LEU A 209 12.20 -9.03 1.46
N ALA A 210 13.15 -8.35 0.83
CA ALA A 210 13.03 -7.90 -0.55
C ALA A 210 12.81 -9.05 -1.52
N LYS A 211 13.60 -10.13 -1.42
CA LYS A 211 13.44 -11.32 -2.28
C LYS A 211 12.07 -11.98 -2.07
N THR A 212 11.63 -12.15 -0.84
CA THR A 212 10.34 -12.78 -0.52
C THR A 212 9.17 -11.95 -1.06
N ILE A 213 9.22 -10.62 -0.90
CA ILE A 213 8.21 -9.70 -1.44
C ILE A 213 8.20 -9.73 -2.97
N SER A 214 9.35 -9.59 -3.63
CA SER A 214 9.44 -9.58 -5.10
C SER A 214 8.94 -10.89 -5.72
N TRP A 215 9.29 -12.03 -5.12
CA TRP A 215 8.75 -13.32 -5.55
C TRP A 215 7.25 -13.44 -5.30
N GLY A 216 6.74 -12.95 -4.17
CA GLY A 216 5.31 -12.95 -3.89
C GLY A 216 4.53 -12.12 -4.89
N ILE A 217 4.98 -10.90 -5.18
CA ILE A 217 4.42 -10.05 -6.24
C ILE A 217 4.42 -10.79 -7.58
N TYR A 218 5.57 -11.34 -7.99
CA TYR A 218 5.70 -12.09 -9.25
C TYR A 218 4.70 -13.24 -9.33
N LEU A 219 4.57 -14.06 -8.28
CA LEU A 219 3.64 -15.18 -8.24
C LEU A 219 2.18 -14.71 -8.31
N GLY A 220 1.81 -13.66 -7.57
CA GLY A 220 0.46 -13.10 -7.60
C GLY A 220 0.06 -12.57 -8.98
N LEU A 221 0.99 -11.89 -9.66
CA LEU A 221 0.78 -11.38 -11.02
C LEU A 221 0.61 -12.51 -12.05
N ASN A 222 1.33 -13.62 -11.88
CA ASN A 222 1.25 -14.77 -12.78
C ASN A 222 0.05 -15.67 -12.50
N LYS A 223 -0.53 -15.62 -11.31
CA LYS A 223 -1.74 -16.37 -10.98
C LYS A 223 -2.98 -15.88 -11.74
N LYS A 224 -3.03 -14.60 -12.10
CA LYS A 224 -4.10 -14.01 -12.95
C LYS A 224 -3.87 -14.16 -14.46
N LEU A 225 -2.81 -14.85 -14.89
CA LEU A 225 -2.55 -15.12 -16.32
C LEU A 225 -3.24 -16.40 -16.83
N PHE A 226 -3.79 -17.22 -15.94
CA PHE A 226 -4.48 -18.48 -16.23
C PHE A 226 -5.83 -18.51 -15.52
#